data_AF-A0A1B7TCT1-F1
#
_entry.id   AF-A0A1B7TCT1-F1
#
_cell.length_a   1.000
_cell.length_b   1.000
_cell.length_c   1.000
_cell.angle_alpha   90.00
_cell.angle_beta   90.00
_cell.angle_gamma   90.00
#
_symmetry.space_group_name_H-M   'P 1'
#
loop_
_entity.id
_entity.type
_entity.pdbx_description
1 polymer ?
#
loop_
_entity_poly.entity_id
_entity_poly.type
_entity_poly.pdbx_seq_one_letter_code
_entity_poly.pdbx_strand_id
1 'polypeptide(L)'
;MTIYNALKKCYEFLLDSDSIETDNKNINTNSDFPNLNGVTLILGSTGVIGFKLINKLITDTFKGSDFSLVLLKRRDTDTNKLLLSMNEYRLKLESLKNKEFIFDNDISVTITKSIFSSRLINEKGTVTVYEIIHSNSNNWATILEKWKSADKDTNPFSYVLPNYNELTGIVSCLGTTKSQSKIEHITQKSIDYQLNYDIISTISNENITVILLTSFNSSLLSSTVPYFHNKWQLEQDINKKVDFKQLIILRPGPYILYENNSEVIKKNISDIRIMSSQLIALNLYETQLSRFVGYCVKAEDIVKIIICNLYSERKDSIEKVIFIKSKNMKN
;
A
#
# COMPACT_ATOMS: atom_id res chain seq x y z
N MET A 1 4.73 32.40 25.16
CA MET A 1 3.54 31.69 24.62
C MET A 1 3.57 30.27 25.18
N THR A 2 2.73 29.98 26.18
CA THR A 2 2.77 28.72 26.93
C THR A 2 2.39 27.54 26.03
N ILE A 3 3.00 26.37 26.23
CA ILE A 3 2.71 25.12 25.49
C ILE A 3 1.19 24.85 25.46
N TYR A 4 0.49 25.18 26.54
CA TYR A 4 -0.97 25.13 26.64
C TYR A 4 -1.71 26.00 25.60
N ASN A 5 -1.24 27.23 25.33
CA ASN A 5 -1.86 28.12 24.35
C ASN A 5 -1.56 27.69 22.91
N ALA A 6 -0.41 27.05 22.67
CA ALA A 6 -0.11 26.43 21.38
C ALA A 6 -0.97 25.17 21.15
N LEU A 7 -1.12 24.32 22.18
CA LEU A 7 -2.00 23.16 22.15
C LEU A 7 -3.48 23.54 22.00
N LYS A 8 -3.94 24.62 22.64
CA LYS A 8 -5.30 25.14 22.51
C LYS A 8 -5.57 25.76 21.13
N LYS A 9 -4.61 26.47 20.54
CA LYS A 9 -4.73 26.92 19.14
C LYS A 9 -4.71 25.75 18.16
N CYS A 10 -3.89 24.72 18.41
CA CYS A 10 -3.96 23.45 17.67
C CYS A 10 -5.31 22.73 17.86
N TYR A 11 -5.91 22.82 19.05
CA TYR A 11 -7.21 22.24 19.38
C TYR A 11 -8.35 22.91 18.61
N GLU A 12 -8.40 24.24 18.59
CA GLU A 12 -9.36 25.00 17.78
C GLU A 12 -9.11 24.78 16.27
N PHE A 13 -7.84 24.65 15.85
CA PHE A 13 -7.43 24.30 14.47
C PHE A 13 -7.87 22.88 14.03
N LEU A 14 -7.90 21.91 14.95
CA LEU A 14 -8.25 20.52 14.64
C LEU A 14 -9.76 20.26 14.72
N LEU A 15 -10.51 20.99 15.55
CA LEU A 15 -11.96 20.78 15.74
C LEU A 15 -12.83 21.29 14.58
N ASP A 16 -12.37 22.27 13.80
CA ASP A 16 -13.08 22.71 12.59
C ASP A 16 -13.10 21.64 11.46
N SER A 17 -12.40 20.51 11.67
CA SER A 17 -12.34 19.39 10.73
C SER A 17 -13.51 18.40 10.81
N ASP A 18 -14.44 18.57 11.76
CA ASP A 18 -15.66 17.75 11.86
C ASP A 18 -16.75 18.17 10.83
N SER A 19 -16.46 19.11 9.93
CA SER A 19 -17.34 19.42 8.80
C SER A 19 -17.28 18.34 7.71
N ILE A 20 -18.16 17.34 7.91
CA ILE A 20 -18.84 16.53 6.88
C ILE A 20 -17.99 15.40 6.26
N GLU A 21 -18.15 14.20 6.81
CA GLU A 21 -18.22 12.93 6.05
C GLU A 21 -18.72 11.86 7.03
N THR A 22 -20.04 11.73 7.11
CA THR A 22 -20.77 10.69 7.83
C THR A 22 -20.65 9.38 7.06
N ASP A 23 -19.63 8.58 7.36
CA ASP A 23 -19.65 7.16 7.02
C ASP A 23 -18.94 6.36 8.10
N ASN A 24 -19.74 5.88 9.05
CA ASN A 24 -19.34 4.95 10.09
C ASN A 24 -19.74 3.54 9.64
N LYS A 25 -18.86 2.83 8.95
CA LYS A 25 -18.99 1.37 8.79
C LYS A 25 -17.97 0.70 9.70
N ASN A 26 -18.48 -0.03 10.69
CA ASN A 26 -17.69 -0.96 11.48
C ASN A 26 -17.22 -2.08 10.54
N ILE A 27 -15.91 -2.23 10.38
CA ILE A 27 -15.32 -3.28 9.57
C ILE A 27 -15.30 -4.53 10.46
N ASN A 28 -16.10 -5.54 10.11
CA ASN A 28 -16.01 -6.83 10.78
C ASN A 28 -14.74 -7.53 10.29
N THR A 29 -13.67 -7.50 11.09
CA THR A 29 -12.40 -8.17 10.78
C THR A 29 -12.39 -9.66 11.14
N ASN A 30 -13.50 -10.20 11.64
CA ASN A 30 -13.61 -11.59 12.10
C ASN A 30 -14.12 -12.55 11.01
N SER A 31 -14.05 -12.18 9.73
CA SER A 31 -14.39 -13.09 8.64
C SER A 31 -13.23 -14.05 8.36
N ASP A 32 -13.57 -15.32 8.09
CA ASP A 32 -12.66 -16.28 7.46
C ASP A 32 -11.93 -15.65 6.28
N PHE A 33 -10.66 -16.00 6.10
CA PHE A 33 -9.84 -15.46 5.02
C PHE A 33 -10.56 -15.72 3.68
N PRO A 34 -10.91 -14.67 2.93
CA PRO A 34 -11.62 -14.83 1.67
C PRO A 34 -10.78 -15.55 0.62
N ASN A 35 -11.45 -16.14 -0.38
CA ASN A 35 -10.79 -16.84 -1.48
C ASN A 35 -9.97 -15.85 -2.33
N LEU A 36 -8.64 -16.01 -2.32
CA LEU A 36 -7.67 -15.09 -2.91
C LEU A 36 -7.52 -15.30 -4.43
N ASN A 37 -8.62 -15.28 -5.18
CA ASN A 37 -8.57 -15.48 -6.63
C ASN A 37 -8.23 -14.17 -7.36
N GLY A 38 -7.22 -14.21 -8.22
CA GLY A 38 -6.86 -13.12 -9.13
C GLY A 38 -5.44 -12.60 -8.96
N VAL A 39 -5.11 -11.57 -9.75
CA VAL A 39 -3.83 -10.86 -9.68
C VAL A 39 -4.02 -9.54 -8.94
N THR A 40 -3.13 -9.23 -7.99
CA THR A 40 -3.08 -7.94 -7.30
C THR A 40 -1.76 -7.24 -7.57
N LEU A 41 -1.82 -5.98 -8.04
CA LEU A 41 -0.64 -5.10 -8.13
C LEU A 41 -0.43 -4.36 -6.79
N ILE A 42 0.76 -4.47 -6.22
CA ILE A 42 1.15 -3.74 -5.01
C ILE A 42 2.22 -2.71 -5.35
N LEU A 43 1.90 -1.44 -5.13
CA LEU A 43 2.83 -0.32 -5.26
C LEU A 43 3.43 0.00 -3.89
N GLY A 44 4.73 0.29 -3.84
CA GLY A 44 5.42 0.57 -2.58
C GLY A 44 5.74 -0.68 -1.76
N SER A 45 6.03 -1.80 -2.42
CA SER A 45 6.36 -3.09 -1.81
C SER A 45 7.57 -3.06 -0.88
N THR A 46 8.48 -2.10 -1.05
CA THR A 46 9.66 -1.90 -0.20
C THR A 46 9.39 -0.99 1.00
N GLY A 47 8.24 -0.33 1.03
CA GLY A 47 7.78 0.48 2.16
C GLY A 47 7.26 -0.41 3.29
N VAL A 48 7.14 0.16 4.49
CA VAL A 48 6.82 -0.62 5.71
C VAL A 48 5.48 -1.35 5.60
N ILE A 49 4.42 -0.65 5.16
CA ILE A 49 3.09 -1.25 5.00
C ILE A 49 3.05 -2.23 3.82
N GLY A 50 3.62 -1.85 2.67
CA GLY A 50 3.65 -2.71 1.48
C GLY A 50 4.38 -4.04 1.75
N PHE A 51 5.52 -3.98 2.45
CA PHE A 51 6.28 -5.18 2.82
C PHE A 51 5.51 -6.07 3.80
N LYS A 52 4.93 -5.48 4.87
CA LYS A 52 4.10 -6.23 5.83
C LYS A 52 2.88 -6.86 5.15
N LEU A 53 2.25 -6.17 4.20
CA LEU A 53 1.14 -6.68 3.39
C LEU A 53 1.55 -7.90 2.58
N ILE A 54 2.65 -7.82 1.83
CA ILE A 54 3.16 -8.93 1.01
C ILE A 54 3.47 -10.14 1.90
N ASN A 55 4.18 -9.91 3.01
CA ASN A 55 4.51 -10.99 3.95
C ASN A 55 3.23 -11.64 4.50
N LYS A 56 2.24 -10.84 4.91
CA LYS A 56 0.98 -11.34 5.46
C LYS A 56 0.18 -12.12 4.42
N LEU A 57 0.01 -11.59 3.21
CA LEU A 57 -0.65 -12.26 2.09
C LEU A 57 0.00 -13.61 1.82
N ILE A 58 1.32 -13.65 1.65
CA ILE A 58 2.03 -14.90 1.39
C ILE A 58 1.80 -15.91 2.52
N THR A 59 1.94 -15.49 3.79
CA THR A 59 1.77 -16.42 4.93
C THR A 59 0.36 -16.93 5.12
N ASP A 60 -0.66 -16.15 4.76
CA ASP A 60 -2.06 -16.53 4.98
C ASP A 60 -2.68 -17.24 3.78
N THR A 61 -2.09 -17.13 2.57
CA THR A 61 -2.64 -17.69 1.32
C THR A 61 -2.70 -19.22 1.31
N PHE A 62 -1.82 -19.90 2.05
CA PHE A 62 -1.74 -21.36 2.04
C PHE A 62 -2.94 -22.09 2.69
N LYS A 63 -4.00 -21.35 3.00
CA LYS A 63 -5.31 -21.86 3.42
C LYS A 63 -6.22 -22.25 2.23
N GLY A 64 -5.66 -22.60 1.06
CA GLY A 64 -6.40 -23.31 0.01
C GLY A 64 -6.63 -22.58 -1.32
N SER A 65 -5.93 -21.47 -1.60
CA SER A 65 -6.10 -20.71 -2.85
C SER A 65 -4.76 -20.46 -3.56
N ASP A 66 -4.79 -20.43 -4.90
CA ASP A 66 -3.68 -19.93 -5.71
C ASP A 66 -3.84 -18.43 -5.94
N PHE A 67 -2.74 -17.68 -5.83
CA PHE A 67 -2.77 -16.23 -5.86
C PHE A 67 -1.53 -15.65 -6.55
N SER A 68 -1.71 -14.53 -7.25
CA SER A 68 -0.64 -13.83 -7.94
C SER A 68 -0.45 -12.38 -7.48
N LEU A 69 0.80 -12.03 -7.17
CA LEU A 69 1.23 -10.69 -6.83
C LEU A 69 2.08 -10.10 -7.95
N VAL A 70 1.77 -8.88 -8.37
CA VAL A 70 2.69 -8.07 -9.16
C VAL A 70 3.23 -6.97 -8.27
N LEU A 71 4.55 -6.83 -8.21
CA LEU A 71 5.26 -5.86 -7.39
C LEU A 71 6.07 -4.94 -8.30
N LEU A 72 6.04 -3.64 -8.05
CA LEU A 72 6.81 -2.66 -8.81
C LEU A 72 7.91 -2.03 -7.95
N LYS A 73 9.17 -2.14 -8.42
CA LYS A 73 10.37 -1.86 -7.60
C LYS A 73 11.40 -1.02 -8.33
N ARG A 74 12.09 -0.16 -7.57
CA ARG A 74 13.18 0.70 -8.11
C ARG A 74 14.51 -0.03 -8.20
N ARG A 75 14.71 -1.08 -7.41
CA ARG A 75 15.95 -1.81 -7.33
C ARG A 75 15.63 -3.27 -7.14
N ASP A 76 16.57 -4.11 -7.53
CA ASP A 76 16.56 -5.51 -7.17
C ASP A 76 16.92 -5.63 -5.68
N THR A 77 15.95 -5.30 -4.83
CA THR A 77 15.99 -5.63 -3.41
C THR A 77 15.59 -7.08 -3.28
N ASP A 78 16.45 -7.89 -2.67
CA ASP A 78 16.30 -9.34 -2.51
C ASP A 78 15.12 -9.71 -1.60
N THR A 79 13.92 -9.43 -2.10
CA THR A 79 12.66 -9.60 -1.39
C THR A 79 12.36 -11.09 -1.27
N ASN A 80 12.79 -11.89 -2.24
CA ASN A 80 12.71 -13.35 -2.17
C ASN A 80 13.50 -13.88 -0.98
N LYS A 81 14.75 -13.44 -0.78
CA LYS A 81 15.53 -13.83 0.42
C LYS A 81 14.91 -13.33 1.71
N LEU A 82 14.38 -12.10 1.75
CA LEU A 82 13.68 -11.59 2.93
C LEU A 82 12.44 -12.43 3.25
N LEU A 83 11.60 -12.72 2.27
CA LEU A 83 10.40 -13.53 2.42
C LEU A 83 10.72 -14.96 2.86
N LEU A 84 11.77 -15.55 2.28
CA LEU A 84 12.27 -16.85 2.72
C LEU A 84 12.75 -16.77 4.16
N SER A 85 13.63 -15.83 4.51
CA SER A 85 14.19 -15.68 5.86
C SER A 85 13.13 -15.49 6.96
N MET A 86 12.04 -14.79 6.65
CA MET A 86 10.95 -14.55 7.60
C MET A 86 10.04 -15.76 7.77
N ASN A 87 10.02 -16.67 6.79
CA ASN A 87 9.07 -17.77 6.73
C ASN A 87 9.75 -19.10 6.37
N GLU A 88 11.01 -19.30 6.75
CA GLU A 88 11.82 -20.44 6.32
C GLU A 88 11.15 -21.79 6.63
N TYR A 89 10.35 -21.85 7.69
CA TYR A 89 9.64 -23.04 8.11
C TYR A 89 8.31 -23.28 7.38
N ARG A 90 7.74 -22.25 6.75
CA ARG A 90 6.42 -22.31 6.07
C ARG A 90 6.54 -22.26 4.55
N LEU A 91 7.55 -21.58 4.01
CA LEU A 91 7.69 -21.34 2.57
C LEU A 91 8.73 -22.22 1.92
N LYS A 92 8.38 -22.76 0.76
CA LYS A 92 9.31 -23.37 -0.19
C LYS A 92 9.27 -22.58 -1.49
N LEU A 93 10.44 -22.15 -1.96
CA LEU A 93 10.59 -21.58 -3.29
C LEU A 93 10.69 -22.74 -4.29
N GLU A 94 9.68 -22.88 -5.16
CA GLU A 94 9.62 -23.95 -6.16
C GLU A 94 10.35 -23.57 -7.45
N SER A 95 10.24 -22.31 -7.85
CA SER A 95 10.90 -21.83 -9.06
C SER A 95 11.21 -20.34 -8.98
N LEU A 96 12.34 -19.96 -9.57
CA LEU A 96 12.76 -18.58 -9.79
C LEU A 96 13.15 -18.44 -11.26
N LYS A 97 12.54 -17.49 -11.96
CA LYS A 97 12.88 -17.16 -13.35
C LYS A 97 13.11 -15.66 -13.45
N ASN A 98 14.29 -15.28 -13.92
CA ASN A 98 14.65 -13.90 -14.15
C ASN A 98 14.77 -13.67 -15.65
N LYS A 99 14.15 -12.60 -16.16
CA LYS A 99 14.26 -12.23 -17.56
C LYS A 99 14.37 -10.72 -17.68
N GLU A 100 15.37 -10.28 -18.41
CA GLU A 100 15.54 -8.88 -18.78
C GLU A 100 14.85 -8.62 -20.12
N PHE A 101 14.19 -7.48 -20.22
CA PHE A 101 13.54 -7.01 -21.43
C PHE A 101 14.02 -5.60 -21.71
N ILE A 102 14.26 -5.31 -22.98
CA ILE A 102 14.56 -3.97 -23.47
C ILE A 102 13.45 -3.62 -24.43
N PHE A 103 12.80 -2.48 -24.24
CA PHE A 103 11.76 -1.99 -25.13
C PHE A 103 11.78 -0.48 -25.19
N ASP A 104 11.34 0.08 -26.33
CA ASP A 104 11.20 1.50 -26.69
C ASP A 104 12.23 2.46 -26.05
N ASN A 105 13.14 3.02 -26.87
CA ASN A 105 14.10 4.04 -26.44
C ASN A 105 14.97 3.63 -25.23
N ASP A 106 15.49 2.40 -25.23
CA ASP A 106 16.43 1.86 -24.23
C ASP A 106 15.89 1.73 -22.79
N ILE A 107 14.58 1.54 -22.60
CA ILE A 107 14.03 1.20 -21.28
C ILE A 107 14.29 -0.29 -21.01
N SER A 108 15.27 -0.59 -20.15
CA SER A 108 15.55 -1.95 -19.67
C SER A 108 14.79 -2.26 -18.39
N VAL A 109 13.97 -3.31 -18.41
CA VAL A 109 13.25 -3.81 -17.24
C VAL A 109 13.68 -5.23 -16.93
N THR A 110 13.89 -5.50 -15.64
CA THR A 110 14.09 -6.87 -15.17
C THR A 110 12.79 -7.36 -14.56
N ILE A 111 12.34 -8.54 -14.99
CA ILE A 111 11.22 -9.23 -14.34
C ILE A 111 11.71 -10.49 -13.68
N THR A 112 11.38 -10.62 -12.41
CA THR A 112 11.60 -11.83 -11.61
C THR A 112 10.26 -12.48 -11.32
N LYS A 113 10.12 -13.77 -11.66
CA LYS A 113 8.98 -14.61 -11.31
C LYS A 113 9.41 -15.63 -10.26
N SER A 114 8.81 -15.54 -9.08
CA SER A 114 9.03 -16.47 -7.96
C SER A 114 7.73 -17.24 -7.68
N ILE A 115 7.81 -18.56 -7.54
CA ILE A 115 6.68 -19.40 -7.16
C ILE A 115 6.96 -19.99 -5.78
N PHE A 116 6.07 -19.72 -4.84
CA PHE A 116 6.13 -20.20 -3.46
C PHE A 116 5.02 -21.23 -3.20
N SER A 117 5.36 -22.29 -2.47
CA SER A 117 4.43 -23.30 -1.96
C SER A 117 4.56 -23.42 -0.44
N SER A 118 3.53 -23.97 0.21
CA SER A 118 3.62 -24.29 1.64
C SER A 118 4.50 -25.51 1.85
N ARG A 119 5.31 -25.49 2.92
CA ARG A 119 6.00 -26.67 3.45
C ARG A 119 5.09 -27.54 4.30
N LEU A 120 3.95 -27.03 4.74
CA LEU A 120 3.03 -27.73 5.64
C LEU A 120 2.14 -28.67 4.82
N ILE A 121 2.14 -29.95 5.19
CA ILE A 121 1.47 -31.04 4.44
C ILE A 121 -0.05 -30.79 4.27
N ASN A 122 -0.66 -30.11 5.25
CA ASN A 122 -2.10 -29.86 5.29
C ASN A 122 -2.51 -28.54 4.62
N GLU A 123 -1.55 -27.75 4.16
CA GLU A 123 -1.77 -26.47 3.51
C GLU A 123 -1.59 -26.63 2.00
N LYS A 124 -2.53 -26.08 1.23
CA LYS A 124 -2.53 -26.15 -0.23
C LYS A 124 -2.62 -24.74 -0.81
N GLY A 125 -2.00 -24.57 -1.96
CA GLY A 125 -1.97 -23.29 -2.68
C GLY A 125 -0.55 -22.89 -3.05
N THR A 126 -0.46 -22.10 -4.10
CA THR A 126 0.77 -21.51 -4.61
C THR A 126 0.62 -20.00 -4.66
N VAL A 127 1.68 -19.31 -4.24
CA VAL A 127 1.77 -17.86 -4.41
C VAL A 127 2.79 -17.57 -5.49
N THR A 128 2.36 -16.94 -6.56
CA THR A 128 3.27 -16.46 -7.61
C THR A 128 3.53 -14.97 -7.40
N VAL A 129 4.79 -14.59 -7.29
CA VAL A 129 5.22 -13.20 -7.15
C VAL A 129 5.98 -12.80 -8.40
N TYR A 130 5.50 -11.77 -9.07
CA TYR A 130 6.10 -11.14 -10.23
C TYR A 130 6.68 -9.79 -9.79
N GLU A 131 7.98 -9.59 -9.93
CA GLU A 131 8.67 -8.37 -9.55
C GLU A 131 9.10 -7.65 -10.82
N ILE A 132 8.51 -6.50 -11.10
CA ILE A 132 8.90 -5.60 -12.18
C ILE A 132 9.90 -4.60 -11.60
N ILE A 133 11.16 -4.70 -12.02
CA ILE A 133 12.28 -3.94 -11.46
C ILE A 133 12.77 -2.95 -12.51
N HIS A 134 12.66 -1.66 -12.20
CA HIS A 134 13.17 -0.58 -13.06
C HIS A 134 13.67 0.60 -12.22
N SER A 135 14.89 1.08 -12.48
CA SER A 135 15.60 2.09 -11.68
C SER A 135 14.90 3.45 -11.61
N ASN A 136 14.36 3.88 -12.74
CA ASN A 136 13.65 5.15 -12.88
C ASN A 136 12.13 4.95 -12.77
N SER A 137 11.53 5.49 -11.71
CA SER A 137 10.09 5.39 -11.48
C SER A 137 9.25 6.17 -12.50
N ASN A 138 9.82 7.11 -13.24
CA ASN A 138 9.08 7.85 -14.27
C ASN A 138 8.63 6.95 -15.43
N ASN A 139 9.31 5.82 -15.65
CA ASN A 139 8.97 4.87 -16.72
C ASN A 139 7.94 3.83 -16.28
N TRP A 140 7.53 3.83 -15.01
CA TRP A 140 6.65 2.81 -14.44
C TRP A 140 5.27 2.76 -15.08
N ALA A 141 4.66 3.91 -15.35
CA ALA A 141 3.40 3.97 -16.09
C ALA A 141 3.56 3.36 -17.50
N THR A 142 4.60 3.73 -18.23
CA THR A 142 4.90 3.19 -19.57
C THR A 142 5.14 1.67 -19.56
N ILE A 143 5.89 1.14 -18.58
CA ILE A 143 6.10 -0.30 -18.42
C ILE A 143 4.76 -1.02 -18.24
N LEU A 144 3.90 -0.47 -17.38
CA LEU A 144 2.60 -1.05 -17.08
C LEU A 144 1.59 -0.92 -18.22
N GLU A 145 1.67 0.15 -19.01
CA GLU A 145 0.90 0.32 -20.25
C GLU A 145 1.22 -0.80 -21.24
N LYS A 146 2.50 -1.15 -21.39
CA LYS A 146 2.93 -2.28 -22.23
C LYS A 146 2.44 -3.62 -21.71
N TRP A 147 2.36 -3.79 -20.40
CA TRP A 147 1.76 -5.00 -19.81
C TRP A 147 0.25 -5.05 -20.09
N LYS A 148 -0.46 -3.92 -19.95
CA LYS A 148 -1.89 -3.80 -20.28
C LYS A 148 -2.18 -4.10 -21.75
N SER A 149 -1.33 -3.64 -22.65
CA SER A 149 -1.45 -3.87 -24.10
C SER A 149 -0.76 -5.16 -24.56
N ALA A 150 -0.30 -6.02 -23.65
CA ALA A 150 0.43 -7.22 -24.02
C ALA A 150 -0.51 -8.25 -24.66
N ASP A 151 -0.46 -8.32 -25.99
CA ASP A 151 -1.04 -9.45 -26.70
C ASP A 151 -0.23 -10.72 -26.40
N LYS A 152 -0.93 -11.85 -26.25
CA LYS A 152 -0.33 -13.13 -25.87
C LYS A 152 0.72 -13.60 -26.86
N ASP A 153 0.54 -13.27 -28.13
CA ASP A 153 1.33 -13.82 -29.22
C ASP A 153 2.48 -12.91 -29.69
N THR A 154 2.50 -11.64 -29.30
CA THR A 154 3.49 -10.66 -29.81
C THR A 154 4.28 -9.94 -28.72
N ASN A 155 3.80 -9.91 -27.47
CA ASN A 155 4.47 -9.16 -26.40
C ASN A 155 5.30 -10.08 -25.50
N PRO A 156 6.61 -9.85 -25.35
CA PRO A 156 7.47 -10.68 -24.52
C PRO A 156 7.08 -10.69 -23.02
N PHE A 157 6.29 -9.71 -22.55
CA PHE A 157 5.68 -9.71 -21.22
C PHE A 157 4.68 -10.85 -21.02
N SER A 158 3.96 -11.30 -22.07
CA SER A 158 2.92 -12.32 -21.95
C SER A 158 3.45 -13.67 -21.45
N TYR A 159 4.75 -13.95 -21.70
CA TYR A 159 5.40 -15.19 -21.28
C TYR A 159 5.87 -15.18 -19.82
N VAL A 160 5.94 -14.00 -19.18
CA VAL A 160 6.51 -13.86 -17.83
C VAL A 160 5.54 -13.24 -16.85
N LEU A 161 4.76 -12.23 -17.23
CA LEU A 161 3.73 -11.63 -16.38
C LEU A 161 2.40 -12.38 -16.53
N PRO A 162 1.50 -12.31 -15.54
CA PRO A 162 0.16 -12.86 -15.68
C PRO A 162 -0.63 -12.04 -16.72
N ASN A 163 -1.73 -12.59 -17.22
CA ASN A 163 -2.59 -11.87 -18.15
C ASN A 163 -3.16 -10.62 -17.45
N TYR A 164 -3.07 -9.45 -18.09
CA TYR A 164 -3.61 -8.22 -17.52
C TYR A 164 -5.11 -8.34 -17.18
N ASN A 165 -5.88 -9.11 -17.95
CA ASN A 165 -7.31 -9.33 -17.68
C ASN A 165 -7.58 -10.09 -16.38
N GLU A 166 -6.57 -10.69 -15.75
CA GLU A 166 -6.65 -11.33 -14.43
C GLU A 166 -6.38 -10.34 -13.28
N LEU A 167 -6.00 -9.09 -13.59
CA LEU A 167 -5.81 -8.03 -12.61
C LEU A 167 -7.15 -7.63 -12.01
N THR A 168 -7.29 -7.85 -10.71
CA THR A 168 -8.53 -7.58 -9.96
C THR A 168 -8.34 -6.47 -8.91
N GLY A 169 -7.10 -6.24 -8.48
CA GLY A 169 -6.81 -5.30 -7.40
C GLY A 169 -5.53 -4.49 -7.60
N ILE A 170 -5.57 -3.22 -7.18
CA ILE A 170 -4.39 -2.37 -7.02
C ILE A 170 -4.34 -1.92 -5.57
N VAL A 171 -3.22 -2.13 -4.89
CA VAL A 171 -2.94 -1.52 -3.58
C VAL A 171 -1.80 -0.54 -3.74
N SER A 172 -2.06 0.74 -3.51
CA SER A 172 -0.98 1.71 -3.41
C SER A 172 -0.61 1.97 -1.96
N CYS A 173 0.59 1.52 -1.59
CA CYS A 173 1.30 1.88 -0.36
C CYS A 173 2.44 2.88 -0.65
N LEU A 174 2.43 3.53 -1.82
CA LEU A 174 3.46 4.50 -2.19
C LEU A 174 3.34 5.77 -1.36
N GLY A 175 4.46 6.17 -0.77
CA GLY A 175 4.59 7.49 -0.18
C GLY A 175 6.04 7.82 0.11
N THR A 176 6.32 9.12 0.26
CA THR A 176 7.64 9.60 0.65
C THR A 176 7.54 10.64 1.76
N THR A 177 8.63 10.80 2.50
CA THR A 177 8.75 11.86 3.51
C THR A 177 9.58 13.01 2.95
N LYS A 178 9.42 14.21 3.52
CA LYS A 178 10.29 15.35 3.17
C LYS A 178 11.78 15.06 3.39
N SER A 179 12.14 14.17 4.32
CA SER A 179 13.53 13.75 4.51
C SER A 179 14.01 12.97 3.31
N GLN A 180 13.25 11.93 2.94
CA GLN A 180 13.63 11.01 1.88
C GLN A 180 13.61 11.70 0.52
N SER A 181 12.63 12.57 0.29
CA SER A 181 12.53 13.35 -0.95
C SER A 181 13.76 14.24 -1.16
N LYS A 182 14.31 14.83 -0.08
CA LYS A 182 15.55 15.62 -0.14
C LYS A 182 16.77 14.76 -0.45
N ILE A 183 16.89 13.60 0.18
CA ILE A 183 18.00 12.66 -0.05
C ILE A 183 17.99 12.18 -1.50
N GLU A 184 16.82 11.91 -2.04
CA GLU A 184 16.66 11.37 -3.39
C GLU A 184 16.58 12.45 -4.48
N HIS A 185 16.67 13.74 -4.12
CA HIS A 185 16.50 14.87 -5.04
C HIS A 185 15.19 14.84 -5.86
N ILE A 186 14.12 14.33 -5.25
CA ILE A 186 12.79 14.19 -5.86
C ILE A 186 11.79 15.01 -5.04
N THR A 187 10.77 15.58 -5.68
CA THR A 187 9.74 16.32 -4.94
C THR A 187 8.78 15.37 -4.22
N GLN A 188 8.25 15.79 -3.08
CA GLN A 188 7.23 14.99 -2.39
C GLN A 188 5.98 14.79 -3.28
N LYS A 189 5.59 15.83 -4.04
CA LYS A 189 4.45 15.79 -4.97
C LYS A 189 4.64 14.76 -6.09
N SER A 190 5.84 14.64 -6.64
CA SER A 190 6.09 13.69 -7.74
C SER A 190 5.92 12.23 -7.30
N ILE A 191 6.08 11.91 -6.01
CA ILE A 191 5.82 10.56 -5.49
C ILE A 191 4.40 10.44 -4.92
N ASP A 192 4.03 11.30 -3.96
CA ASP A 192 2.77 11.18 -3.23
C ASP A 192 1.53 11.45 -4.09
N TYR A 193 1.68 12.15 -5.23
CA TYR A 193 0.61 12.44 -6.17
C TYR A 193 0.92 11.90 -7.58
N GLN A 194 1.95 12.44 -8.25
CA GLN A 194 2.12 12.23 -9.71
C GLN A 194 2.33 10.75 -10.05
N LEU A 195 3.34 10.11 -9.46
CA LEU A 195 3.64 8.69 -9.71
C LEU A 195 2.46 7.78 -9.38
N ASN A 196 1.77 8.05 -8.27
CA ASN A 196 0.57 7.30 -7.88
C ASN A 196 -0.53 7.43 -8.93
N TYR A 197 -0.84 8.67 -9.31
CA TYR A 197 -1.88 8.98 -10.28
C TYR A 197 -1.58 8.33 -11.62
N ASP A 198 -0.38 8.55 -12.17
CA ASP A 198 0.01 8.05 -13.49
C ASP A 198 -0.07 6.53 -13.58
N ILE A 199 0.38 5.81 -12.55
CA ILE A 199 0.28 4.35 -12.52
C ILE A 199 -1.19 3.91 -12.46
N ILE A 200 -1.95 4.42 -11.48
CA ILE A 200 -3.32 3.96 -11.26
C ILE A 200 -4.19 4.31 -12.47
N SER A 201 -4.08 5.51 -13.04
CA SER A 201 -4.84 5.91 -14.23
C SER A 201 -4.50 5.09 -15.47
N THR A 202 -3.24 4.64 -15.60
CA THR A 202 -2.81 3.84 -16.75
C THR A 202 -3.45 2.45 -16.74
N ILE A 203 -3.45 1.79 -15.58
CA ILE A 203 -3.82 0.38 -15.48
C ILE A 203 -5.20 0.10 -14.90
N SER A 204 -5.87 1.06 -14.27
CA SER A 204 -7.20 0.82 -13.72
C SER A 204 -8.27 0.74 -14.82
N ASN A 205 -9.39 0.10 -14.49
CA ASN A 205 -10.60 -0.02 -15.32
C ASN A 205 -11.79 -0.46 -14.43
N GLU A 206 -12.99 -0.52 -15.00
CA GLU A 206 -14.24 -0.84 -14.29
C GLU A 206 -14.31 -2.20 -13.57
N ASN A 207 -13.34 -3.10 -13.80
CA ASN A 207 -13.24 -4.40 -13.14
C ASN A 207 -12.26 -4.42 -11.95
N ILE A 208 -11.47 -3.36 -11.77
CA ILE A 208 -10.38 -3.31 -10.79
C ILE A 208 -10.81 -2.58 -9.52
N THR A 209 -10.56 -3.20 -8.37
CA THR A 209 -10.65 -2.55 -7.06
C THR A 209 -9.35 -1.81 -6.75
N VAL A 210 -9.45 -0.52 -6.42
CA VAL A 210 -8.31 0.32 -6.03
C VAL A 210 -8.34 0.56 -4.54
N ILE A 211 -7.29 0.16 -3.83
CA ILE A 211 -7.06 0.52 -2.44
C ILE A 211 -5.93 1.54 -2.36
N LEU A 212 -6.26 2.73 -1.89
CA LEU A 212 -5.32 3.84 -1.78
C LEU A 212 -4.97 4.09 -0.30
N LEU A 213 -3.71 3.86 0.06
CA LEU A 213 -3.19 4.25 1.37
C LEU A 213 -2.73 5.71 1.33
N THR A 214 -3.51 6.58 1.95
CA THR A 214 -3.19 7.99 2.10
C THR A 214 -2.77 8.30 3.53
N SER A 215 -3.43 9.26 4.15
CA SER A 215 -3.22 9.70 5.51
C SER A 215 -4.55 10.20 6.05
N PHE A 216 -4.66 10.34 7.36
CA PHE A 216 -5.69 11.20 7.93
C PHE A 216 -5.65 12.57 7.23
N ASN A 217 -6.82 13.17 7.04
CA ASN A 217 -6.94 14.38 6.25
C ASN A 217 -8.07 15.25 6.81
N SER A 218 -7.80 16.56 6.87
CA SER A 218 -8.80 17.59 7.15
C SER A 218 -8.68 18.70 6.11
N SER A 219 -9.79 19.40 5.85
CA SER A 219 -9.83 20.55 4.95
C SER A 219 -8.69 21.53 5.23
N LEU A 220 -8.49 21.87 6.50
CA LEU A 220 -7.45 22.80 6.93
C LEU A 220 -6.03 22.26 6.71
N LEU A 221 -5.74 21.00 7.08
CA LEU A 221 -4.43 20.39 6.84
C LEU A 221 -4.11 20.29 5.35
N SER A 222 -5.10 19.90 4.53
CA SER A 222 -4.95 19.84 3.08
C SER A 222 -4.74 21.20 2.43
N SER A 223 -5.18 22.29 3.05
CA SER A 223 -4.96 23.66 2.54
C SER A 223 -3.61 24.26 2.97
N THR A 224 -3.06 23.81 4.10
CA THR A 224 -1.88 24.46 4.73
C THR A 224 -0.59 23.65 4.60
N VAL A 225 -0.68 22.32 4.52
CA VAL A 225 0.47 21.43 4.58
C VAL A 225 0.58 20.63 3.27
N PRO A 226 1.67 20.82 2.48
CA PRO A 226 1.81 20.18 1.17
C PRO A 226 1.65 18.66 1.15
N TYR A 227 2.06 17.97 2.23
CA TYR A 227 1.90 16.52 2.34
C TYR A 227 0.42 16.11 2.28
N PHE A 228 -0.42 16.71 3.12
CA PHE A 228 -1.86 16.43 3.15
C PHE A 228 -2.55 16.93 1.89
N HIS A 229 -2.11 18.07 1.33
CA HIS A 229 -2.61 18.58 0.07
C HIS A 229 -2.44 17.56 -1.08
N ASN A 230 -1.23 17.03 -1.26
CA ASN A 230 -0.94 16.07 -2.33
C ASN A 230 -1.78 14.79 -2.19
N LYS A 231 -1.92 14.27 -0.97
CA LYS A 231 -2.72 13.08 -0.68
C LYS A 231 -4.22 13.34 -0.91
N TRP A 232 -4.74 14.48 -0.47
CA TRP A 232 -6.11 14.91 -0.76
C TRP A 232 -6.36 15.03 -2.26
N GLN A 233 -5.46 15.69 -2.98
CA GLN A 233 -5.56 15.89 -4.43
C GLN A 233 -5.60 14.55 -5.16
N LEU A 234 -4.76 13.58 -4.76
CA LEU A 234 -4.76 12.24 -5.33
C LEU A 234 -6.11 11.53 -5.12
N GLU A 235 -6.68 11.58 -3.90
CA GLU A 235 -8.00 11.00 -3.61
C GLU A 235 -9.09 11.57 -4.54
N GLN A 236 -9.11 12.89 -4.70
CA GLN A 236 -10.09 13.58 -5.55
C GLN A 236 -9.92 13.24 -7.02
N ASP A 237 -8.68 13.23 -7.52
CA ASP A 237 -8.40 13.01 -8.93
C ASP A 237 -8.64 11.54 -9.32
N ILE A 238 -8.23 10.58 -8.50
CA ILE A 238 -8.56 9.16 -8.76
C ILE A 238 -10.08 8.98 -8.80
N ASN A 239 -10.81 9.48 -7.80
CA ASN A 239 -12.26 9.35 -7.74
C ASN A 239 -12.98 9.94 -8.97
N LYS A 240 -12.51 11.09 -9.48
CA LYS A 240 -13.19 11.84 -10.54
C LYS A 240 -12.75 11.48 -11.95
N LYS A 241 -11.53 10.97 -12.13
CA LYS A 241 -10.88 10.87 -13.46
C LYS A 241 -10.45 9.46 -13.84
N VAL A 242 -10.56 8.49 -12.95
CA VAL A 242 -10.10 7.11 -13.20
C VAL A 242 -11.27 6.15 -13.08
N ASP A 243 -11.36 5.20 -14.00
CA ASP A 243 -12.35 4.14 -13.96
C ASP A 243 -11.89 3.00 -13.05
N PHE A 244 -12.77 2.58 -12.15
CA PHE A 244 -12.55 1.50 -11.21
C PHE A 244 -13.88 0.83 -10.85
N LYS A 245 -13.81 -0.44 -10.44
CA LYS A 245 -14.93 -1.16 -9.84
C LYS A 245 -15.32 -0.55 -8.51
N GLN A 246 -14.33 -0.37 -7.64
CA GLN A 246 -14.48 0.19 -6.30
C GLN A 246 -13.18 0.89 -5.88
N LEU A 247 -13.32 2.04 -5.23
CA LEU A 247 -12.21 2.79 -4.66
C LEU A 247 -12.31 2.79 -3.13
N ILE A 248 -11.27 2.30 -2.46
CA ILE A 248 -11.20 2.22 -1.00
C ILE A 248 -10.04 3.08 -0.53
N ILE A 249 -10.35 4.17 0.16
CA ILE A 249 -9.37 5.15 0.61
C ILE A 249 -9.14 4.94 2.10
N LEU A 250 -7.94 4.49 2.43
CA LEU A 250 -7.49 4.32 3.81
C LEU A 250 -6.81 5.61 4.26
N ARG A 251 -7.39 6.27 5.26
CA ARG A 251 -6.87 7.48 5.89
C ARG A 251 -6.34 7.16 7.30
N PRO A 252 -5.16 6.52 7.45
CA PRO A 252 -4.57 6.22 8.75
C PRO A 252 -3.91 7.46 9.39
N GLY A 253 -3.97 7.54 10.72
CA GLY A 253 -3.12 8.40 11.53
C GLY A 253 -1.70 7.84 11.60
N PRO A 254 -0.85 8.42 12.45
CA PRO A 254 0.49 7.90 12.69
C PRO A 254 0.44 6.41 13.06
N TYR A 255 1.08 5.57 12.24
CA TYR A 255 1.07 4.13 12.49
C TYR A 255 2.23 3.69 13.38
N ILE A 256 1.96 2.71 14.22
CA ILE A 256 2.90 2.12 15.17
C ILE A 256 3.58 0.93 14.51
N LEU A 257 4.92 0.94 14.55
CA LEU A 257 5.75 -0.11 13.95
C LEU A 257 6.44 -1.01 14.98
N TYR A 258 6.58 -0.52 16.21
CA TYR A 258 7.35 -1.14 17.28
C TYR A 258 6.45 -1.39 18.48
N GLU A 259 6.82 -2.32 19.34
CA GLU A 259 6.00 -2.64 20.51
C GLU A 259 6.30 -1.72 21.70
N ASN A 260 7.51 -1.14 21.73
CA ASN A 260 7.95 -0.29 22.83
C ASN A 260 8.97 0.78 22.39
N ASN A 261 9.11 1.82 23.21
CA ASN A 261 10.04 2.93 22.96
C ASN A 261 11.51 2.48 22.90
N SER A 262 11.88 1.40 23.61
CA SER A 262 13.26 0.93 23.63
C SER A 262 13.70 0.38 22.27
N GLU A 263 12.80 -0.28 21.53
CA GLU A 263 13.03 -0.75 20.17
C GLU A 263 13.19 0.39 19.17
N VAL A 264 12.38 1.44 19.31
CA VAL A 264 12.49 2.65 18.48
C VAL A 264 13.90 3.24 18.58
N ILE A 265 14.42 3.34 19.81
CA ILE A 265 15.74 3.90 20.10
C ILE A 265 16.85 2.95 19.63
N LYS A 266 16.73 1.64 19.90
CA LYS A 266 17.73 0.63 19.52
C LYS A 266 17.90 0.48 18.00
N LYS A 267 16.86 0.69 17.21
CA LYS A 267 16.92 0.54 15.74
C LYS A 267 17.67 1.67 15.03
N ASN A 268 18.31 2.60 15.75
CA ASN A 268 19.18 3.65 15.18
C ASN A 268 18.52 4.34 13.97
N ILE A 269 17.26 4.74 14.13
CA ILE A 269 16.52 5.44 13.07
C ILE A 269 17.22 6.78 12.84
N SER A 270 18.03 6.86 11.77
CA SER A 270 18.80 8.05 11.42
C SER A 270 17.92 9.27 11.12
N ASP A 271 16.64 9.04 10.81
CA ASP A 271 15.64 10.09 10.64
C ASP A 271 14.90 10.38 11.96
N ILE A 272 15.27 11.48 12.60
CA ILE A 272 14.65 12.01 13.82
C ILE A 272 13.13 12.25 13.67
N ARG A 273 12.63 12.49 12.44
CA ARG A 273 11.18 12.64 12.17
C ARG A 273 10.45 11.32 12.22
N ILE A 274 11.05 10.26 11.68
CA ILE A 274 10.49 8.91 11.79
C ILE A 274 10.51 8.48 13.26
N MET A 275 11.64 8.68 13.95
CA MET A 275 11.76 8.38 15.38
C MET A 275 10.71 9.12 16.23
N SER A 276 10.59 10.44 16.05
CA SER A 276 9.58 11.23 16.79
C SER A 276 8.16 10.84 16.45
N SER A 277 7.85 10.55 15.18
CA SER A 277 6.52 10.05 14.79
C SER A 277 6.17 8.73 15.50
N GLN A 278 7.14 7.83 15.66
CA GLN A 278 6.94 6.55 16.35
C GLN A 278 6.77 6.72 17.86
N LEU A 279 7.56 7.60 18.49
CA LEU A 279 7.39 7.92 19.91
C LEU A 279 6.04 8.58 20.18
N ILE A 280 5.61 9.52 19.33
CA ILE A 280 4.28 10.15 19.43
C ILE A 280 3.20 9.08 19.22
N ALA A 281 3.34 8.25 18.20
CA ALA A 281 2.35 7.22 17.89
C ALA A 281 2.16 6.25 19.06
N LEU A 282 3.27 5.76 19.64
CA LEU A 282 3.29 4.85 20.78
C LEU A 282 2.70 5.46 22.06
N ASN A 283 3.16 6.66 22.45
CA ASN A 283 2.73 7.27 23.70
C ASN A 283 1.28 7.78 23.64
N LEU A 284 0.78 8.09 22.44
CA LEU A 284 -0.62 8.50 22.26
C LEU A 284 -1.55 7.33 21.95
N TYR A 285 -1.04 6.15 21.59
CA TYR A 285 -1.85 4.98 21.27
C TYR A 285 -2.82 4.64 22.41
N GLU A 286 -4.06 4.27 22.06
CA GLU A 286 -5.16 4.00 23.00
C GLU A 286 -5.53 5.14 23.98
N THR A 287 -4.83 6.27 23.93
CA THR A 287 -5.21 7.46 24.72
C THR A 287 -6.28 8.27 24.00
N GLN A 288 -7.06 9.01 24.78
CA GLN A 288 -7.98 10.01 24.25
C GLN A 288 -7.27 11.12 23.45
N LEU A 289 -5.98 11.35 23.70
CA LEU A 289 -5.18 12.35 22.99
C LEU A 289 -4.84 11.92 21.56
N SER A 290 -4.94 10.62 21.23
CA SER A 290 -4.71 10.14 19.85
C SER A 290 -5.63 10.81 18.83
N ARG A 291 -6.82 11.26 19.24
CA ARG A 291 -7.76 11.99 18.39
C ARG A 291 -7.12 13.23 17.73
N PHE A 292 -6.18 13.88 18.42
CA PHE A 292 -5.52 15.09 17.94
C PHE A 292 -4.52 14.85 16.81
N VAL A 293 -4.10 13.61 16.61
CA VAL A 293 -3.18 13.22 15.53
C VAL A 293 -3.87 12.30 14.52
N GLY A 294 -5.21 12.31 14.48
CA GLY A 294 -5.98 11.46 13.56
C GLY A 294 -6.08 10.01 13.99
N TYR A 295 -5.90 9.69 15.28
CA TYR A 295 -5.85 8.36 15.88
C TYR A 295 -4.69 7.49 15.39
N CYS A 296 -3.76 7.16 16.29
CA CYS A 296 -2.68 6.22 15.99
C CYS A 296 -3.22 4.81 15.75
N VAL A 297 -2.68 4.08 14.78
CA VAL A 297 -3.12 2.73 14.37
C VAL A 297 -1.92 1.79 14.30
N LYS A 298 -2.06 0.49 14.58
CA LYS A 298 -0.95 -0.45 14.34
C LYS A 298 -0.82 -0.73 12.85
N ALA A 299 0.42 -0.88 12.35
CA ALA A 299 0.64 -1.22 10.96
C ALA A 299 -0.03 -2.56 10.57
N GLU A 300 -0.09 -3.51 11.49
CA GLU A 300 -0.75 -4.80 11.34
C GLU A 300 -2.25 -4.65 11.06
N ASP A 301 -2.92 -3.70 11.71
CA ASP A 301 -4.35 -3.50 11.53
C ASP A 301 -4.68 -2.86 10.18
N ILE A 302 -3.82 -1.95 9.71
CA ILE A 302 -3.89 -1.43 8.34
C ILE A 302 -3.77 -2.58 7.33
N VAL A 303 -2.81 -3.48 7.52
CA VAL A 303 -2.61 -4.64 6.65
C VAL A 303 -3.82 -5.56 6.65
N LYS A 304 -4.37 -5.90 7.83
CA LYS A 304 -5.59 -6.73 7.92
C LYS A 304 -6.74 -6.10 7.14
N ILE A 305 -6.94 -4.79 7.29
CA ILE A 305 -8.01 -4.06 6.59
C ILE A 305 -7.81 -4.09 5.07
N ILE A 306 -6.59 -3.88 4.58
CA ILE A 306 -6.29 -4.01 3.15
C ILE A 306 -6.69 -5.39 2.66
N ILE A 307 -6.26 -6.45 3.34
CA ILE A 307 -6.54 -7.84 2.95
C ILE A 307 -8.04 -8.12 2.98
N CYS A 308 -8.74 -7.76 4.07
CA CYS A 308 -10.18 -7.94 4.16
C CYS A 308 -10.88 -7.24 2.99
N ASN A 309 -10.47 -6.03 2.62
CA ASN A 309 -11.13 -5.25 1.57
C ASN A 309 -10.77 -5.69 0.15
N LEU A 310 -9.57 -6.21 -0.09
CA LEU A 310 -9.17 -6.73 -1.40
C LEU A 310 -10.03 -7.90 -1.84
N TYR A 311 -10.42 -8.75 -0.90
CA TYR A 311 -10.91 -10.10 -1.21
C TYR A 311 -12.27 -10.42 -0.61
N SER A 312 -12.82 -9.57 0.27
CA SER A 312 -14.20 -9.74 0.69
C SER A 312 -15.13 -9.65 -0.51
N GLU A 313 -15.85 -10.73 -0.80
CA GLU A 313 -17.03 -10.68 -1.68
C GLU A 313 -18.08 -9.80 -1.02
N ARG A 314 -18.03 -8.50 -1.30
CA ARG A 314 -19.12 -7.59 -0.95
C ARG A 314 -20.27 -7.87 -1.89
N LYS A 315 -21.10 -8.85 -1.53
CA LYS A 315 -22.48 -8.92 -2.02
C LYS A 315 -23.12 -7.58 -1.65
N ASP A 316 -23.48 -6.80 -2.66
CA ASP A 316 -24.37 -5.64 -2.54
C ASP A 316 -23.82 -4.31 -1.97
N SER A 317 -22.51 -4.02 -2.06
CA SER A 317 -22.06 -2.64 -1.77
C SER A 317 -22.38 -1.69 -2.93
N ILE A 318 -23.46 -0.93 -2.81
CA ILE A 318 -23.89 0.14 -3.74
C ILE A 318 -22.83 1.24 -3.88
N GLU A 319 -21.99 1.44 -2.86
CA GLU A 319 -20.98 2.49 -2.84
C GLU A 319 -19.75 2.14 -3.69
N LYS A 320 -19.57 2.92 -4.77
CA LYS A 320 -18.37 2.89 -5.61
C LYS A 320 -17.11 3.38 -4.88
N VAL A 321 -17.26 4.21 -3.85
CA VAL A 321 -16.15 4.81 -3.09
C VAL A 321 -16.37 4.63 -1.60
N ILE A 322 -15.35 4.16 -0.89
CA ILE A 322 -15.40 3.88 0.56
C ILE A 322 -14.23 4.58 1.25
N PHE A 323 -14.52 5.35 2.29
CA PHE A 323 -13.51 5.95 3.15
C PHE A 323 -13.38 5.20 4.46
N ILE A 324 -12.17 4.75 4.78
CA ILE A 324 -11.86 4.11 6.06
C ILE A 324 -10.97 5.06 6.85
N LYS A 325 -11.55 5.63 7.91
CA LYS A 325 -10.86 6.53 8.85
C LYS A 325 -10.14 5.71 9.91
N SER A 326 -9.08 6.27 10.48
CA SER A 326 -8.23 5.61 11.48
C SER A 326 -8.96 5.07 12.70
N LYS A 327 -10.00 5.78 13.17
CA LYS A 327 -10.86 5.32 14.27
C LYS A 327 -11.57 3.99 13.98
N ASN A 328 -11.86 3.71 12.71
CA ASN A 328 -12.53 2.49 12.25
C ASN A 328 -11.51 1.39 11.90
N MET A 329 -10.21 1.67 12.06
CA MET A 329 -9.15 0.69 11.82
C MET A 329 -8.71 -0.05 13.08
N LYS A 330 -9.24 0.37 14.25
CA LYS A 330 -8.96 -0.25 15.53
C LYS A 330 -10.03 -1.30 15.80
N ASN A 331 -9.58 -2.48 16.23
CA ASN A 331 -10.44 -3.50 16.81
C ASN A 331 -10.37 -3.43 18.33
#